data_AF-A0A1G2M369-F1
#
_entry.id   AF-A0A1G2M369-F1
#
_cell.length_a   1.000
_cell.length_b   1.000
_cell.length_c   1.000
_cell.angle_alpha   90.00
_cell.angle_beta   90.00
_cell.angle_gamma   90.00
#
_symmetry.space_group_name_H-M   'P 1'
#
loop_
_entity.id
_entity.type
_entity.pdbx_description
1 polymer ?
#
loop_
_entity_poly.entity_id
_entity_poly.type
_entity_poly.pdbx_seq_one_letter_code
_entity_poly.pdbx_strand_id
1 'polypeptide(L)'
;MEIINCINDKNWQCLGNWSISNILWYSVELLILGLLVKKLVFPLFESVFIAIRILKGNRGVLGEGFGTKAADVFLNIWKSDINYENADTETLGTSTRTSIAGKVAERYLVPKLAEIYTDNNGIKKVRAIKNFRNKSVRFIVYTIKNLVPRI
;
A
#
# COMPACT_ATOMS: atom_id res chain seq x y z
N MET A 1 29.83 25.43 -22.17
CA MET A 1 31.12 26.03 -21.75
C MET A 1 31.02 27.57 -21.64
N GLU A 2 29.80 28.13 -21.47
CA GLU A 2 29.57 29.58 -21.38
C GLU A 2 29.59 30.11 -19.94
N ILE A 3 29.31 29.25 -18.95
CA ILE A 3 29.21 29.62 -17.53
C ILE A 3 30.56 30.02 -16.95
N ILE A 4 31.61 29.26 -17.27
CA ILE A 4 32.97 29.49 -16.77
C ILE A 4 33.50 30.83 -17.31
N ASN A 5 33.19 31.15 -18.58
CA ASN A 5 33.58 32.41 -19.19
C ASN A 5 32.83 33.61 -18.59
N CYS A 6 31.54 33.47 -18.27
CA CYS A 6 30.77 34.54 -17.62
C CYS A 6 31.26 34.87 -16.19
N ILE A 7 31.69 33.85 -15.43
CA ILE A 7 32.24 34.03 -14.07
C ILE A 7 33.63 34.68 -14.14
N ASN A 8 34.47 34.25 -15.08
CA ASN A 8 35.79 34.85 -15.29
C ASN A 8 35.73 36.30 -15.76
N ASP A 9 34.76 36.66 -16.61
CA ASP A 9 34.61 38.01 -17.15
C ASP A 9 33.85 38.98 -16.22
N LYS A 10 33.43 38.53 -15.03
CA LYS A 10 32.60 39.31 -14.05
C LYS A 10 31.39 39.98 -14.70
N ASN A 11 30.88 39.42 -15.78
CA ASN A 11 29.81 40.02 -16.56
C ASN A 11 28.46 39.55 -16.02
N TRP A 12 28.01 40.20 -14.94
CA TRP A 12 26.76 39.88 -14.24
C TRP A 12 25.51 39.99 -15.13
N GLN A 13 25.58 40.70 -16.26
CA GLN A 13 24.49 40.78 -17.24
C GLN A 13 24.24 39.44 -17.95
N CYS A 14 25.27 38.60 -18.12
CA CYS A 14 25.10 37.24 -18.66
C CYS A 14 24.37 36.31 -17.68
N LEU A 15 24.52 36.55 -16.37
CA LEU A 15 23.70 35.91 -15.34
C LEU A 15 22.28 36.51 -15.29
N GLY A 16 22.12 37.79 -15.63
CA GLY A 16 20.83 38.50 -15.68
C GLY A 16 19.86 38.03 -16.79
N ASN A 17 20.37 37.35 -17.83
CA ASN A 17 19.52 36.69 -18.84
C ASN A 17 18.85 35.41 -18.33
N TRP A 18 19.21 34.94 -17.13
CA TRP A 18 18.39 33.99 -16.39
C TRP A 18 17.28 34.80 -15.73
N SER A 19 16.26 35.12 -16.54
CA SER A 19 15.12 35.91 -16.11
C SER A 19 14.58 35.35 -14.78
N ILE A 20 14.14 36.24 -13.90
CA ILE A 20 13.42 35.87 -12.67
C ILE A 20 12.30 34.85 -12.97
N SER A 21 11.72 34.91 -14.18
CA SER A 21 10.77 33.93 -14.69
C SER A 21 11.32 32.50 -14.79
N ASN A 22 12.58 32.30 -15.21
CA ASN A 22 13.17 30.96 -15.26
C ASN A 22 13.38 30.39 -13.86
N ILE A 23 13.84 31.21 -12.91
CA ILE A 23 14.02 30.80 -11.50
C ILE A 23 12.66 30.46 -10.86
N LEU A 24 11.63 31.28 -11.10
CA LEU A 24 10.27 31.01 -10.66
C LEU A 24 9.71 29.73 -11.28
N TRP A 25 9.97 29.50 -12.57
CA TRP A 25 9.53 28.28 -13.26
C TRP A 25 10.18 27.02 -12.67
N TYR A 26 11.50 27.01 -12.50
CA TYR A 26 12.20 25.89 -11.84
C TYR A 26 11.73 25.67 -10.40
N SER A 27 11.37 26.74 -9.67
CA SER A 27 10.81 26.63 -8.32
C SER A 27 9.43 25.96 -8.32
N VAL A 28 8.58 26.27 -9.31
CA VAL A 28 7.29 25.60 -9.51
C VAL A 28 7.49 24.14 -9.90
N GLU A 29 8.43 23.84 -10.80
CA GLU A 29 8.76 22.45 -11.16
C GLU A 29 9.23 21.64 -9.95
N LEU A 30 10.10 22.22 -9.11
CA LEU A 30 10.56 21.58 -7.87
C LEU A 30 9.42 21.36 -6.87
N LEU A 31 8.48 22.30 -6.75
CA LEU A 31 7.28 22.13 -5.91
C LEU A 31 6.39 21.01 -6.44
N ILE A 32 6.14 20.95 -7.75
CA ILE A 32 5.36 19.88 -8.38
C ILE A 32 6.06 18.53 -8.19
N LEU A 33 7.37 18.46 -8.40
CA LEU A 33 8.16 17.25 -8.17
C LEU A 33 8.07 16.80 -6.70
N GLY A 34 8.23 17.73 -5.75
CA GLY A 34 8.07 17.44 -4.32
C GLY A 34 6.69 16.90 -3.97
N LEU A 35 5.63 17.48 -4.56
CA LEU A 35 4.27 16.98 -4.40
C LEU A 35 4.07 15.60 -5.03
N LEU A 36 4.65 15.34 -6.20
CA LEU A 36 4.61 14.03 -6.86
C LEU A 36 5.32 12.96 -6.03
N VAL A 37 6.52 13.25 -5.53
CA VAL A 37 7.26 12.33 -4.65
C VAL A 37 6.45 12.03 -3.39
N LYS A 38 5.88 13.05 -2.75
CA LYS A 38 5.08 12.89 -1.54
C LYS A 38 3.77 12.12 -1.78
N LYS A 39 3.09 12.33 -2.91
CA LYS A 39 1.78 11.74 -3.19
C LYS A 39 1.84 10.39 -3.90
N LEU A 40 2.92 10.07 -4.62
CA LEU A 40 3.06 8.84 -5.39
C LEU A 40 4.18 7.95 -4.84
N VAL A 41 5.41 8.47 -4.79
CA VAL A 41 6.59 7.67 -4.48
C VAL A 41 6.56 7.19 -3.04
N PHE A 42 6.29 8.08 -2.08
CA PHE A 42 6.28 7.72 -0.66
C PHE A 42 5.19 6.67 -0.32
N PRO A 43 3.92 6.82 -0.77
CA PRO A 43 2.91 5.78 -0.59
C PRO A 43 3.25 4.44 -1.26
N LEU A 44 3.95 4.45 -2.41
CA LEU A 44 4.38 3.21 -3.07
C LEU A 44 5.44 2.48 -2.23
N PHE A 45 6.45 3.19 -1.71
CA PHE A 45 7.43 2.60 -0.80
C PHE A 45 6.78 2.04 0.46
N GLU A 46 5.90 2.80 1.11
CA GLU A 46 5.13 2.29 2.27
C GLU A 46 4.34 1.03 1.91
N SER A 47 3.74 1.00 0.72
CA SER A 47 2.95 -0.14 0.26
C SER A 47 3.80 -1.41 0.13
N VAL A 48 5.04 -1.29 -0.31
CA VAL A 48 5.99 -2.41 -0.38
C VAL A 48 6.30 -2.96 1.02
N PHE A 49 6.64 -2.10 1.99
CA PHE A 49 6.92 -2.53 3.36
C PHE A 49 5.71 -3.21 4.01
N ILE A 50 4.51 -2.64 3.82
CA ILE A 50 3.27 -3.21 4.34
C ILE A 50 3.01 -4.58 3.68
N ALA A 51 3.13 -4.68 2.36
CA ALA A 51 2.92 -5.93 1.63
C ALA A 51 3.90 -7.03 2.10
N ILE A 52 5.19 -6.72 2.24
CA ILE A 52 6.20 -7.66 2.74
C ILE A 52 5.84 -8.12 4.16
N ARG A 53 5.40 -7.21 5.05
CA ARG A 53 5.03 -7.57 6.42
C ARG A 53 3.84 -8.53 6.46
N ILE A 54 2.82 -8.30 5.64
CA ILE A 54 1.66 -9.21 5.54
C ILE A 54 2.07 -10.57 4.95
N LEU A 55 2.91 -10.57 3.91
CA LEU A 55 3.39 -11.79 3.26
C LEU A 55 4.29 -12.61 4.20
N LYS A 56 5.19 -11.97 4.97
CA LYS A 56 5.96 -12.63 6.04
C LYS A 56 5.06 -13.19 7.13
N GLY A 57 3.98 -12.49 7.44
CA GLY A 57 2.90 -12.94 8.30
C GLY A 57 1.95 -13.95 7.64
N ASN A 58 2.22 -14.43 6.42
CA ASN A 58 1.42 -15.43 5.72
C ASN A 58 2.13 -16.80 5.75
N ARG A 59 2.57 -17.23 6.93
CA ARG A 59 3.16 -18.58 7.12
C ARG A 59 2.03 -19.59 7.33
N GLY A 60 2.02 -20.64 6.51
CA GLY A 60 1.47 -21.92 6.92
C GLY A 60 2.58 -22.70 7.61
N VAL A 61 2.32 -23.30 8.76
CA VAL A 61 3.19 -24.40 9.20
C VAL A 61 2.79 -25.58 8.32
N LEU A 62 3.74 -26.10 7.53
CA LEU A 62 3.58 -27.37 6.84
C LEU A 62 3.04 -28.40 7.86
N GLY A 63 1.83 -28.91 7.62
CA GLY A 63 1.25 -29.98 8.43
C GLY A 63 0.27 -29.58 9.54
N GLU A 64 0.14 -28.31 9.90
CA GLU A 64 -0.85 -27.90 10.93
C GLU A 64 -1.71 -26.72 10.45
N GLY A 65 -3.03 -26.89 10.50
CA GLY A 65 -4.05 -26.02 9.92
C GLY A 65 -4.16 -24.58 10.46
N PHE A 66 -3.13 -24.03 11.10
CA PHE A 66 -3.19 -22.79 11.89
C PHE A 66 -2.14 -21.75 11.45
N GLY A 67 -2.08 -21.46 10.15
CA GLY A 67 -1.37 -20.29 9.64
C GLY A 67 -2.16 -18.99 9.87
N THR A 68 -1.46 -17.88 10.08
CA THR A 68 -2.06 -16.53 10.25
C THR A 68 -2.81 -16.03 9.02
N LYS A 69 -2.55 -16.58 7.82
CA LYS A 69 -3.29 -16.37 6.55
C LYS A 69 -3.68 -14.91 6.22
N ALA A 70 -2.95 -13.92 6.74
CA ALA A 70 -3.34 -12.51 6.67
C ALA A 70 -3.39 -11.97 5.22
N ALA A 71 -2.53 -12.49 4.33
CA ALA A 71 -2.54 -12.10 2.93
C ALA A 71 -3.77 -12.66 2.19
N ASP A 72 -4.16 -13.90 2.48
CA ASP A 72 -5.39 -14.51 1.95
C ASP A 72 -6.62 -13.75 2.41
N VAL A 73 -6.72 -13.47 3.72
CA VAL A 73 -7.81 -12.68 4.28
C VAL A 73 -7.86 -11.30 3.63
N PHE A 74 -6.72 -10.61 3.48
CA PHE A 74 -6.68 -9.29 2.82
C PHE A 74 -7.19 -9.33 1.37
N LEU A 75 -6.82 -10.34 0.58
CA LEU A 75 -7.31 -10.50 -0.79
C LEU A 75 -8.81 -10.82 -0.84
N ASN A 76 -9.33 -11.59 0.12
CA ASN A 76 -10.74 -11.96 0.19
C ASN A 76 -11.62 -10.76 0.59
N ILE A 77 -11.25 -10.03 1.67
CA ILE A 77 -11.99 -8.82 2.10
C ILE A 77 -11.96 -7.69 1.07
N TRP A 78 -11.02 -7.75 0.13
CA TRP A 78 -10.97 -6.79 -0.97
C TRP A 78 -12.06 -7.04 -2.02
N LYS A 79 -12.45 -8.31 -2.23
CA LYS A 79 -13.52 -8.68 -3.17
C LYS A 79 -14.89 -8.43 -2.55
N SER A 80 -15.07 -8.79 -1.28
CA SER A 80 -16.35 -8.72 -0.57
C SER A 80 -16.14 -8.55 0.92
N ASP A 81 -17.01 -7.78 1.57
CA ASP A 81 -16.99 -7.61 3.02
C ASP A 81 -17.29 -8.96 3.70
N ILE A 82 -16.52 -9.29 4.74
CA ILE A 82 -16.71 -10.55 5.48
C ILE A 82 -17.44 -10.27 6.80
N ASN A 83 -18.27 -11.21 7.22
CA ASN A 83 -18.83 -11.19 8.58
C ASN A 83 -17.69 -11.41 9.57
N TYR A 84 -17.56 -10.56 10.58
CA TYR A 84 -16.50 -10.65 11.58
C TYR A 84 -16.61 -11.95 12.41
N GLU A 85 -17.84 -12.34 12.76
CA GLU A 85 -18.13 -13.53 13.61
C GLU A 85 -18.31 -14.82 12.80
N ASN A 86 -18.66 -14.71 11.50
CA ASN A 86 -18.86 -15.83 10.57
C ASN A 86 -18.00 -15.66 9.30
N ALA A 87 -16.70 -15.52 9.48
CA ALA A 87 -15.74 -15.20 8.45
C ALA A 87 -15.33 -16.44 7.63
N ASP A 88 -16.24 -16.96 6.80
CA ASP A 88 -15.89 -17.97 5.80
C ASP A 88 -14.93 -17.36 4.78
N THR A 89 -13.74 -17.94 4.64
CA THR A 89 -12.88 -17.66 3.49
C THR A 89 -12.78 -18.91 2.64
N GLU A 90 -12.91 -18.77 1.32
CA GLU A 90 -12.80 -19.88 0.35
C GLU A 90 -11.50 -20.69 0.52
N THR A 91 -10.46 -20.09 1.11
CA THR A 91 -9.14 -20.65 1.40
C THR A 91 -9.00 -21.37 2.76
N LEU A 92 -10.05 -21.45 3.58
CA LEU A 92 -10.07 -22.13 4.87
C LEU A 92 -11.07 -23.29 4.84
N GLY A 93 -10.65 -24.50 5.23
CA GLY A 93 -11.46 -25.72 5.18
C GLY A 93 -12.67 -25.69 6.14
N THR A 94 -13.65 -26.55 5.87
CA THR A 94 -15.03 -26.53 6.39
C THR A 94 -15.21 -26.71 7.90
N SER A 95 -14.22 -27.16 8.66
CA SER A 95 -14.40 -27.53 10.08
C SER A 95 -14.02 -26.45 11.11
N THR A 96 -13.45 -25.31 10.69
CA THR A 96 -12.92 -24.24 11.57
C THR A 96 -13.31 -22.82 11.11
N ARG A 97 -14.39 -22.75 10.32
CA ARG A 97 -14.59 -21.77 9.26
C ARG A 97 -15.08 -20.38 9.70
N THR A 98 -15.70 -20.24 10.87
CA THR A 98 -16.47 -19.03 11.20
C THR A 98 -15.73 -17.96 12.03
N SER A 99 -14.80 -18.30 12.93
CA SER A 99 -14.30 -17.30 13.93
C SER A 99 -12.90 -16.72 13.72
N ILE A 100 -12.15 -17.18 12.71
CA ILE A 100 -10.70 -16.90 12.61
C ILE A 100 -10.38 -15.70 11.73
N ALA A 101 -11.05 -15.51 10.59
CA ALA A 101 -10.68 -14.47 9.64
C ALA A 101 -11.00 -13.04 10.14
N GLY A 102 -12.08 -12.85 10.92
CA GLY A 102 -12.35 -11.57 11.59
C GLY A 102 -11.24 -11.17 12.57
N LYS A 103 -10.79 -12.11 13.42
CA LYS A 103 -9.69 -11.91 14.37
C LYS A 103 -8.33 -11.69 13.69
N VAL A 104 -8.07 -12.41 12.60
CA VAL A 104 -6.86 -12.20 11.79
C VAL A 104 -6.87 -10.80 11.17
N ALA A 105 -8.01 -10.37 10.63
CA ALA A 105 -8.11 -9.04 10.05
C ALA A 105 -7.93 -7.95 11.11
N GLU A 106 -8.55 -8.10 12.28
CA GLU A 106 -8.37 -7.17 13.40
C GLU A 106 -6.90 -7.06 13.84
N ARG A 107 -6.21 -8.20 13.99
CA ARG A 107 -4.84 -8.22 14.50
C ARG A 107 -3.80 -7.74 13.49
N TYR A 108 -3.99 -8.02 12.20
CA TYR A 108 -2.95 -7.83 11.17
C TYR A 108 -3.29 -6.77 10.11
N LEU A 109 -4.57 -6.47 9.89
CA LEU A 109 -5.03 -5.59 8.81
C LEU A 109 -5.63 -4.29 9.33
N VAL A 110 -6.29 -4.30 10.48
CA VAL A 110 -6.87 -3.10 11.11
C VAL A 110 -5.80 -2.34 11.89
N PRO A 111 -5.80 -0.99 11.88
CA PRO A 111 -6.65 -0.08 11.10
C PRO A 111 -6.04 0.31 9.73
N LYS A 112 -4.87 -0.22 9.38
CA LYS A 112 -4.09 0.34 8.24
C LYS A 112 -4.66 -0.02 6.86
N LEU A 113 -5.26 -1.21 6.75
CA LEU A 113 -5.67 -1.83 5.48
C LEU A 113 -7.14 -2.21 5.45
N ALA A 114 -7.71 -2.49 6.61
CA ALA A 114 -9.10 -2.85 6.80
C ALA A 114 -9.70 -2.04 7.94
N GLU A 115 -11.02 -1.99 7.96
CA GLU A 115 -11.79 -1.41 9.05
C GLU A 115 -12.97 -2.32 9.41
N ILE A 116 -13.38 -2.24 10.67
CA ILE A 116 -14.52 -2.97 11.20
C ILE A 116 -15.66 -1.99 11.35
N TYR A 117 -16.83 -2.37 10.84
CA TYR A 117 -18.05 -1.57 10.91
C TYR A 117 -19.25 -2.47 11.20
N THR A 118 -20.34 -1.88 11.65
CA THR A 118 -21.61 -2.59 11.83
C THR A 118 -22.52 -2.28 10.66
N ASP A 119 -23.03 -3.31 10.01
CA ASP A 119 -24.00 -3.16 8.90
C ASP A 119 -25.40 -2.79 9.42
N ASN A 120 -26.30 -2.40 8.53
CA ASN A 120 -27.69 -2.02 8.82
C ASN A 120 -28.48 -3.11 9.57
N ASN A 121 -28.04 -4.38 9.47
CA ASN A 121 -28.64 -5.51 10.17
C ASN A 121 -28.03 -5.79 11.56
N GLY A 122 -27.22 -4.88 12.10
CA GLY A 122 -26.53 -5.05 13.39
C GLY A 122 -25.36 -6.04 13.36
N ILE A 123 -24.95 -6.49 12.18
CA ILE A 123 -23.88 -7.48 12.01
C ILE A 123 -22.53 -6.77 11.89
N LYS A 124 -21.56 -7.16 12.71
CA LYS A 124 -20.17 -6.68 12.64
C LYS A 124 -19.50 -7.27 11.40
N LYS A 125 -18.99 -6.42 10.50
CA LYS A 125 -18.32 -6.79 9.25
C LYS A 125 -16.94 -6.16 9.14
N VAL A 126 -16.07 -6.79 8.36
CA VAL A 126 -14.73 -6.30 8.02
C VAL A 126 -14.66 -5.98 6.55
N ARG A 127 -14.22 -4.76 6.20
CA ARG A 127 -14.01 -4.32 4.82
C ARG A 127 -12.61 -3.77 4.60
N ALA A 128 -12.11 -3.88 3.37
CA ALA A 128 -10.85 -3.23 2.98
C ALA A 128 -11.03 -1.72 2.76
N ILE A 129 -10.05 -0.92 3.21
CA ILE A 129 -10.02 0.53 2.96
C ILE A 129 -9.46 0.77 1.54
N LYS A 130 -10.28 1.31 0.63
CA LYS A 130 -9.97 1.41 -0.81
C LYS A 130 -9.22 2.68 -1.25
N ASN A 131 -8.10 3.00 -0.60
CA ASN A 131 -7.22 4.11 -0.99
C ASN A 131 -6.06 3.68 -1.93
N PHE A 132 -5.33 4.64 -2.50
CA PHE A 132 -4.23 4.38 -3.45
C PHE A 132 -3.11 3.50 -2.86
N ARG A 133 -2.71 3.77 -1.62
CA ARG A 133 -1.72 2.96 -0.89
C ARG A 133 -2.18 1.50 -0.78
N ASN A 134 -3.38 1.26 -0.29
CA ASN A 134 -3.89 -0.08 -0.04
C ASN A 134 -4.16 -0.84 -1.35
N LYS A 135 -4.53 -0.15 -2.44
CA LYS A 135 -4.58 -0.71 -3.80
C LYS A 135 -3.21 -1.22 -4.23
N SER A 136 -2.16 -0.44 -3.98
CA SER A 136 -0.78 -0.82 -4.28
C SER A 136 -0.31 -2.01 -3.44
N VAL A 137 -0.64 -2.04 -2.14
CA VAL A 137 -0.41 -3.19 -1.26
C VAL A 137 -1.06 -4.45 -1.83
N ARG A 138 -2.34 -4.37 -2.22
CA ARG A 138 -3.04 -5.51 -2.84
C ARG A 138 -2.35 -6.00 -4.09
N PHE A 139 -1.98 -5.08 -4.99
CA PHE A 139 -1.30 -5.43 -6.22
C PHE A 139 -0.03 -6.22 -5.94
N ILE A 140 0.82 -5.74 -5.03
CA ILE A 140 2.08 -6.41 -4.66
C ILE A 140 1.79 -7.78 -4.03
N VAL A 141 0.85 -7.87 -3.08
CA VAL A 141 0.47 -9.13 -2.43
C VAL A 141 -0.04 -10.16 -3.44
N TYR A 142 -0.93 -9.75 -4.34
CA TYR A 142 -1.49 -10.61 -5.39
C TYR A 142 -0.41 -11.10 -6.35
N THR A 143 0.44 -10.19 -6.83
CA THR A 143 1.53 -10.49 -7.76
C THR A 143 2.51 -11.49 -7.14
N ILE A 144 3.03 -11.22 -5.94
CA ILE A 144 4.00 -12.12 -5.28
C ILE A 144 3.38 -13.50 -5.01
N LYS A 145 2.12 -13.58 -4.59
CA LYS A 145 1.44 -14.86 -4.33
C LYS A 145 1.19 -15.70 -5.59
N ASN A 146 1.04 -15.07 -6.75
CA ASN A 146 0.86 -15.79 -8.02
C ASN A 146 2.19 -16.10 -8.72
N LEU A 147 3.27 -15.38 -8.38
CA LEU A 147 4.62 -15.63 -8.87
C LEU A 147 5.34 -16.78 -8.14
N VAL A 148 5.02 -17.00 -6.86
CA VAL A 148 5.53 -18.16 -6.11
C VAL A 148 4.50 -19.28 -6.23
N PRO A 149 4.68 -20.26 -7.16
CA PRO A 149 3.83 -21.44 -7.18
C PRO A 149 3.90 -22.09 -5.79
N ARG A 150 2.75 -22.57 -5.30
CA ARG A 150 2.65 -23.31 -4.04
C ARG A 150 3.56 -24.54 -4.14
N ILE A 151 4.78 -24.45 -3.61
CA ILE A 151 5.68 -25.59 -3.38
C ILE A 151 5.11 -26.39 -2.21
#